data_AF-A0A931MGW3-F1
#
_entry.id   AF-A0A931MGW3-F1
#
_cell.length_a   1.000
_cell.length_b   1.000
_cell.length_c   1.000
_cell.angle_alpha   90.00
_cell.angle_beta   90.00
_cell.angle_gamma   90.00
#
_symmetry.space_group_name_H-M   'P 1'
#
loop_
_entity.id
_entity.type
_entity.pdbx_description
1 polymer ?
#
loop_
_entity_poly.entity_id
_entity_poly.type
_entity_poly.pdbx_seq_one_letter_code
_entity_poly.pdbx_strand_id
1 'polypeptide(L)'
;MAFTLRIFFLTFLLCFFFHHSPSLALDLEVVKKIPVGEFPKAILLAPDGKEAVVSNFGSKSFSIIDLGALKVSETVPLPSEAVEMAFSPDGSRLYITNWGGGTLSVVDYQTKKVIQIIPVGDKPKGVTASFDGKKVYVSNWASDNVMVINSETFEVTATIPVGAVPRGIALVPDGYELYVANFRGKNVSVIDTVKESVTGIIQTTDNPRHIVFSKDGKKAFITHWGAGEVWVIDSTTHRVLNKIKVGEHPKTVDLSSDGKRLFVANYKSDSISVIDVDKNRVILTYPVLKNPSGLAVSPDGKRVYVTGWYSNNVTVLNILEN
;
A
#
# COMPACT_ATOMS: atom_id res chain seq x y z
N MET A 1 -63.44 -50.74 -20.09
CA MET A 1 -62.48 -51.45 -19.21
C MET A 1 -61.09 -50.93 -19.52
N ALA A 2 -60.33 -50.59 -18.48
CA ALA A 2 -59.32 -49.53 -18.47
C ALA A 2 -57.96 -49.90 -19.09
N PHE A 3 -57.37 -48.90 -19.75
CA PHE A 3 -55.95 -48.80 -20.08
C PHE A 3 -55.14 -48.49 -18.81
N THR A 4 -53.97 -49.15 -18.63
CA THR A 4 -52.75 -48.49 -18.11
C THR A 4 -51.53 -49.40 -18.22
N LEU A 5 -50.61 -49.05 -19.11
CA LEU A 5 -49.27 -49.60 -19.19
C LEU A 5 -48.35 -48.72 -18.32
N ARG A 6 -47.86 -49.24 -17.19
CA ARG A 6 -46.89 -48.53 -16.34
C ARG A 6 -45.47 -48.82 -16.81
N ILE A 7 -44.83 -47.83 -17.40
CA ILE A 7 -43.38 -47.78 -17.67
C ILE A 7 -42.70 -47.33 -16.38
N PHE A 8 -41.84 -48.18 -15.80
CA PHE A 8 -40.94 -47.79 -14.71
C PHE A 8 -39.73 -47.07 -15.32
N PHE A 9 -39.63 -45.76 -15.11
CA PHE A 9 -38.39 -45.01 -15.32
C PHE A 9 -37.44 -45.31 -14.15
N LEU A 10 -36.33 -45.99 -14.46
CA LEU A 10 -35.18 -46.09 -13.56
C LEU A 10 -34.35 -44.81 -13.75
N THR A 11 -34.54 -43.82 -12.88
CA THR A 11 -33.70 -42.62 -12.84
C THR A 11 -32.32 -42.99 -12.30
N PHE A 12 -31.35 -43.17 -13.20
CA PHE A 12 -29.94 -43.12 -12.85
C PHE A 12 -29.61 -41.70 -12.37
N LEU A 13 -29.44 -41.53 -11.07
CA LEU A 13 -28.86 -40.32 -10.50
C LEU A 13 -27.36 -40.33 -10.86
N LEU A 14 -26.99 -39.72 -12.00
CA LEU A 14 -25.60 -39.38 -12.27
C LEU A 14 -25.20 -38.30 -11.25
N CYS A 15 -24.60 -38.72 -10.13
CA CYS A 15 -23.76 -37.84 -9.35
C CYS A 15 -22.58 -37.44 -10.24
N PHE A 16 -22.68 -36.28 -10.88
CA PHE A 16 -21.51 -35.58 -11.40
C PHE A 16 -20.67 -35.15 -10.21
N PHE A 17 -19.81 -36.05 -9.73
CA PHE A 17 -18.58 -35.61 -9.08
C PHE A 17 -17.78 -34.88 -10.16
N PHE A 18 -17.89 -33.56 -10.21
CA PHE A 18 -16.81 -32.74 -10.76
C PHE A 18 -15.57 -33.05 -9.91
N HIS A 19 -14.80 -34.05 -10.33
CA HIS A 19 -13.37 -34.03 -10.08
C HIS A 19 -12.84 -32.83 -10.87
N HIS A 20 -12.88 -31.64 -10.25
CA HIS A 20 -11.86 -30.66 -10.54
C HIS A 20 -10.54 -31.36 -10.24
N SER A 21 -9.81 -31.74 -11.30
CA SER A 21 -8.36 -31.79 -11.19
C SER A 21 -7.94 -30.45 -10.56
N PRO A 22 -7.21 -30.43 -9.42
CA PRO A 22 -6.73 -29.17 -8.89
C PRO A 22 -5.68 -28.69 -9.89
N SER A 23 -6.10 -27.82 -10.81
CA SER A 23 -5.14 -27.03 -11.56
C SER A 23 -4.50 -26.09 -10.54
N LEU A 24 -3.32 -26.49 -10.08
CA LEU A 24 -2.25 -25.71 -9.47
C LEU A 24 -2.35 -24.22 -9.86
N ALA A 25 -2.99 -23.44 -8.99
CA ALA A 25 -3.29 -22.02 -9.20
C ALA A 25 -3.05 -21.27 -7.89
N LEU A 26 -2.55 -20.03 -8.01
CA LEU A 26 -2.32 -19.12 -6.89
C LEU A 26 -3.61 -18.92 -6.08
N ASP A 27 -3.51 -19.07 -4.76
CA ASP A 27 -4.60 -18.73 -3.81
C ASP A 27 -4.07 -18.02 -2.56
N LEU A 28 -4.97 -17.47 -1.75
CA LEU A 28 -4.69 -16.89 -0.45
C LEU A 28 -5.49 -17.60 0.65
N GLU A 29 -4.87 -17.74 1.82
CA GLU A 29 -5.53 -18.36 2.98
C GLU A 29 -5.41 -17.46 4.20
N VAL A 30 -6.52 -17.09 4.82
CA VAL A 30 -6.51 -16.32 6.07
C VAL A 30 -5.95 -17.17 7.20
N VAL A 31 -4.83 -16.73 7.77
CA VAL A 31 -4.16 -17.39 8.91
C VAL A 31 -4.66 -16.84 10.23
N LYS A 32 -4.73 -15.51 10.35
CA LYS A 32 -5.03 -14.84 11.61
C LYS A 32 -5.56 -13.43 11.38
N LYS A 33 -6.37 -12.95 12.31
CA LYS A 33 -6.71 -11.53 12.45
C LYS A 33 -6.09 -11.02 13.74
N ILE A 34 -5.20 -10.04 13.63
CA ILE A 34 -4.46 -9.46 14.75
C ILE A 34 -5.14 -8.13 15.10
N PRO A 35 -5.82 -8.01 16.26
CA PRO A 35 -6.40 -6.74 16.70
C PRO A 35 -5.31 -5.67 16.83
N VAL A 36 -5.61 -4.45 16.36
CA VAL A 36 -4.76 -3.26 16.48
C VAL A 36 -5.62 -2.07 16.90
N GLY A 37 -5.09 -0.84 16.84
CA GLY A 37 -5.88 0.36 17.11
C GLY A 37 -6.98 0.63 16.07
N GLU A 38 -7.76 1.67 16.34
CA GLU A 38 -8.91 2.07 15.52
C GLU A 38 -8.49 2.68 14.19
N PHE A 39 -9.25 2.35 13.13
CA PHE A 39 -9.02 2.80 11.75
C PHE A 39 -7.56 2.58 11.29
N PRO A 40 -7.06 1.32 11.33
CA PRO A 40 -5.69 1.04 10.91
C PRO A 40 -5.53 1.36 9.42
N LYS A 41 -4.55 2.20 9.10
CA LYS A 41 -4.41 2.79 7.78
C LYS A 41 -3.35 2.11 6.94
N ALA A 42 -2.10 2.22 7.35
CA ALA A 42 -0.93 1.72 6.65
C ALA A 42 -0.29 0.60 7.47
N ILE A 43 0.41 -0.31 6.78
CA ILE A 43 1.25 -1.33 7.40
C ILE A 43 2.57 -1.35 6.64
N LEU A 44 3.67 -1.40 7.38
CA LEU A 44 5.02 -1.57 6.85
C LEU A 44 5.71 -2.72 7.56
N LEU A 45 6.56 -3.45 6.85
CA LEU A 45 7.47 -4.39 7.47
C LEU A 45 8.72 -3.67 7.94
N ALA A 46 9.19 -3.98 9.14
CA ALA A 46 10.48 -3.50 9.61
C ALA A 46 11.61 -4.08 8.71
N PRO A 47 12.75 -3.38 8.57
CA PRO A 47 13.82 -3.83 7.69
C PRO A 47 14.37 -5.23 7.98
N ASP A 48 14.27 -5.71 9.22
CA ASP A 48 14.68 -7.05 9.61
C ASP A 48 13.66 -8.15 9.24
N GLY A 49 12.48 -7.77 8.77
CA GLY A 49 11.38 -8.66 8.42
C GLY A 49 10.73 -9.40 9.59
N LYS A 50 11.07 -9.07 10.84
CA LYS A 50 10.54 -9.73 12.05
C LYS A 50 9.36 -9.01 12.67
N GLU A 51 9.29 -7.70 12.46
CA GLU A 51 8.20 -6.85 12.93
C GLU A 51 7.41 -6.24 11.77
N ALA A 52 6.14 -5.92 12.01
CA ALA A 52 5.38 -4.99 11.19
C ALA A 52 4.87 -3.82 12.03
N VAL A 53 4.83 -2.64 11.45
CA VAL A 53 4.29 -1.43 12.08
C VAL A 53 3.00 -1.04 11.39
N VAL A 54 1.98 -0.71 12.17
CA VAL A 54 0.65 -0.32 11.70
C VAL A 54 0.30 1.06 12.23
N SER A 55 -0.07 1.99 11.36
CA SER A 55 -0.60 3.29 11.77
C SER A 55 -2.09 3.17 12.10
N ASN A 56 -2.50 3.66 13.27
CA ASN A 56 -3.88 3.64 13.73
C ASN A 56 -4.45 5.06 13.70
N PHE A 57 -5.21 5.36 12.64
CA PHE A 57 -5.70 6.73 12.41
C PHE A 57 -6.65 7.19 13.53
N GLY A 58 -7.59 6.34 13.94
CA GLY A 58 -8.61 6.66 14.95
C GLY A 58 -8.03 6.75 16.36
N SER A 59 -7.14 5.82 16.71
CA SER A 59 -6.53 5.78 18.03
C SER A 59 -5.35 6.73 18.21
N LYS A 60 -4.94 7.48 17.17
CA LYS A 60 -3.78 8.40 17.22
C LYS A 60 -2.55 7.68 17.77
N SER A 61 -2.22 6.53 17.20
CA SER A 61 -1.13 5.67 17.65
C SER A 61 -0.55 4.87 16.50
N PHE A 62 0.54 4.16 16.75
CA PHE A 62 0.96 3.05 15.90
C PHE A 62 1.14 1.78 16.74
N SER A 63 0.87 0.63 16.13
CA SER A 63 1.06 -0.69 16.75
C SER A 63 2.25 -1.39 16.11
N ILE A 64 3.03 -2.10 16.92
CA ILE A 64 4.12 -2.98 16.47
C ILE A 64 3.62 -4.41 16.62
N ILE A 65 3.79 -5.21 15.57
CA ILE A 65 3.37 -6.60 15.50
C ILE A 65 4.61 -7.47 15.38
N ASP A 66 4.77 -8.41 16.31
CA ASP A 66 5.73 -9.51 16.16
C ASP A 66 5.17 -10.51 15.12
N LEU A 67 5.89 -10.70 14.02
CA LEU A 67 5.46 -11.55 12.90
C LEU A 67 5.68 -13.05 13.12
N GLY A 68 6.53 -13.42 14.08
CA GLY A 68 6.69 -14.81 14.51
C GLY A 68 5.54 -15.26 15.40
N ALA A 69 5.18 -14.44 16.39
CA ALA A 69 4.07 -14.69 17.30
C ALA A 69 2.69 -14.28 16.74
N LEU A 70 2.68 -13.48 15.65
CA LEU A 70 1.49 -12.88 15.04
C LEU A 70 0.61 -12.18 16.08
N LYS A 71 1.20 -11.28 16.86
CA LYS A 71 0.50 -10.49 17.89
C LYS A 71 1.11 -9.11 18.02
N VAL A 72 0.32 -8.15 18.48
CA VAL A 72 0.83 -6.83 18.87
C VAL A 72 1.79 -7.00 20.06
N SER A 73 3.01 -6.49 19.92
CA SER A 73 4.00 -6.42 21.00
C SER A 73 3.88 -5.11 21.77
N GLU A 74 3.61 -4.01 21.08
CA GLU A 74 3.53 -2.67 21.66
C GLU A 74 2.56 -1.78 20.87
N THR A 75 1.95 -0.80 21.53
CA THR A 75 1.21 0.28 20.86
C THR A 75 1.64 1.61 21.47
N VAL A 76 2.11 2.51 20.61
CA VAL A 76 2.74 3.76 21.01
C VAL A 76 1.83 4.94 20.62
N PRO A 77 1.45 5.82 21.56
CA PRO A 77 0.61 6.97 21.27
C PRO A 77 1.38 8.02 20.44
N LEU A 78 0.64 8.74 19.62
CA LEU A 78 1.11 9.84 18.78
C LEU A 78 0.32 11.12 19.09
N PRO A 79 0.87 12.30 18.76
CA PRO A 79 0.20 13.57 19.05
C PRO A 79 -1.06 13.80 18.20
N SER A 80 -1.24 13.10 17.08
CA SER A 80 -2.39 13.25 16.17
C SER A 80 -2.58 11.97 15.32
N GLU A 81 -3.59 11.97 14.46
CA GLU A 81 -4.03 10.85 13.63
C GLU A 81 -2.92 10.37 12.68
N ALA A 82 -2.41 9.17 12.93
CA ALA A 82 -1.34 8.56 12.16
C ALA A 82 -1.81 8.14 10.76
N VAL A 83 -0.99 8.38 9.72
CA VAL A 83 -1.36 8.10 8.33
C VAL A 83 -0.39 7.14 7.64
N GLU A 84 0.54 7.63 6.83
CA GLU A 84 1.56 6.82 6.18
C GLU A 84 2.85 6.92 6.99
N MET A 85 3.71 5.93 6.78
CA MET A 85 4.96 5.78 7.49
C MET A 85 6.10 5.53 6.51
N ALA A 86 7.34 5.76 6.94
CA ALA A 86 8.54 5.34 6.21
C ALA A 86 9.68 5.09 7.20
N PHE A 87 10.47 4.07 6.95
CA PHE A 87 11.72 3.86 7.69
C PHE A 87 12.85 4.70 7.08
N SER A 88 13.83 5.10 7.91
CA SER A 88 15.15 5.46 7.40
C SER A 88 15.82 4.22 6.76
N PRO A 89 16.75 4.38 5.80
CA PRO A 89 17.37 3.25 5.11
C PRO A 89 18.10 2.26 6.02
N ASP A 90 18.66 2.76 7.13
CA ASP A 90 19.33 1.95 8.16
C ASP A 90 18.35 1.31 9.17
N GLY A 91 17.04 1.62 9.07
CA GLY A 91 16.00 1.14 9.97
C GLY A 91 16.02 1.74 11.36
N SER A 92 16.90 2.70 11.66
CA SER A 92 17.03 3.29 12.99
C SER A 92 15.87 4.22 13.36
N ARG A 93 15.20 4.79 12.35
CA ARG A 93 14.12 5.76 12.53
C ARG A 93 12.87 5.37 11.75
N LEU A 94 11.73 5.69 12.33
CA LEU A 94 10.41 5.60 11.71
C LEU A 94 9.79 7.00 11.63
N TYR A 95 9.46 7.44 10.42
CA TYR A 95 8.79 8.69 10.13
C TYR A 95 7.28 8.44 9.99
N ILE A 96 6.45 9.23 10.66
CA ILE A 96 4.99 9.04 10.67
C ILE A 96 4.30 10.39 10.44
N THR A 97 3.42 10.44 9.44
CA THR A 97 2.63 11.65 9.15
C THR A 97 1.41 11.75 10.06
N ASN A 98 1.23 12.94 10.68
CA ASN A 98 0.15 13.24 11.61
C ASN A 98 -0.88 14.16 10.95
N TRP A 99 -2.02 13.61 10.54
CA TRP A 99 -2.97 14.29 9.65
C TRP A 99 -3.58 15.56 10.24
N GLY A 100 -4.23 15.48 11.41
CA GLY A 100 -4.89 16.64 11.99
C GLY A 100 -3.92 17.67 12.55
N GLY A 101 -2.72 17.24 12.92
CA GLY A 101 -1.71 18.08 13.55
C GLY A 101 -0.81 18.84 12.59
N GLY A 102 -0.80 18.53 11.29
CA GLY A 102 0.10 19.19 10.33
C GLY A 102 1.59 18.94 10.61
N THR A 103 1.93 17.77 11.15
CA THR A 103 3.29 17.45 11.61
C THR A 103 3.78 16.09 11.10
N LEU A 104 5.10 15.90 11.14
CA LEU A 104 5.77 14.62 11.01
C LEU A 104 6.38 14.22 12.36
N SER A 105 6.03 13.03 12.87
CA SER A 105 6.73 12.44 14.01
C SER A 105 7.94 11.65 13.55
N VAL A 106 9.08 11.84 14.22
CA VAL A 106 10.27 11.00 14.10
C VAL A 106 10.35 10.12 15.33
N VAL A 107 10.37 8.81 15.11
CA VAL A 107 10.45 7.79 16.16
C VAL A 107 11.82 7.13 16.10
N ASP A 108 12.52 7.06 17.22
CA ASP A 108 13.66 6.17 17.39
C ASP A 108 13.14 4.72 17.45
N TYR A 109 13.47 3.91 16.44
CA TYR A 109 12.87 2.60 16.29
C TYR A 109 13.45 1.53 17.21
N GLN A 110 14.58 1.81 17.87
CA GLN A 110 15.13 0.90 18.88
C GLN A 110 14.38 1.04 20.20
N THR A 111 14.15 2.28 20.62
CA THR A 111 13.50 2.63 21.90
C THR A 111 11.99 2.81 21.77
N LYS A 112 11.46 2.83 20.54
CA LYS A 112 10.05 3.06 20.17
C LYS A 112 9.50 4.41 20.65
N LYS A 113 10.38 5.39 20.91
CA LYS A 113 10.01 6.71 21.41
C LYS A 113 9.95 7.74 20.28
N VAL A 114 8.95 8.62 20.34
CA VAL A 114 8.95 9.85 19.53
C VAL A 114 10.08 10.75 20.03
N ILE A 115 11.04 11.03 19.16
CA ILE A 115 12.20 11.89 19.47
C ILE A 115 12.07 13.29 18.89
N GLN A 116 11.21 13.48 17.88
CA GLN A 116 10.96 14.79 17.30
C GLN A 116 9.55 14.88 16.69
N ILE A 117 8.98 16.09 16.71
CA ILE A 117 7.75 16.46 16.01
C ILE A 117 8.05 17.69 15.15
N ILE A 118 7.98 17.53 13.83
CA ILE A 118 8.37 18.55 12.85
C ILE A 118 7.11 19.15 12.23
N PRO A 119 6.88 20.47 12.31
CA PRO A 119 5.84 21.13 11.52
C PRO A 119 6.12 20.97 10.03
N VAL A 120 5.10 20.56 9.27
CA VAL A 120 5.18 20.43 7.82
C VAL A 120 4.10 21.31 7.17
N GLY A 121 3.18 20.75 6.38
CA GLY A 121 2.00 21.44 5.88
C GLY A 121 0.70 20.87 6.45
N ASP A 122 -0.43 21.38 5.96
CA ASP A 122 -1.77 20.94 6.40
C ASP A 122 -2.08 19.53 5.87
N LYS A 123 -2.56 18.67 6.77
CA LYS A 123 -3.00 17.30 6.47
C LYS A 123 -1.95 16.45 5.75
N PRO A 124 -0.74 16.28 6.29
CA PRO A 124 0.27 15.43 5.66
C PRO A 124 -0.27 14.02 5.43
N LYS A 125 0.06 13.45 4.27
CA LYS A 125 -0.41 12.12 3.87
C LYS A 125 0.74 11.15 3.63
N GLY A 126 1.52 11.35 2.58
CA GLY A 126 2.61 10.46 2.22
C GLY A 126 3.92 10.91 2.86
N VAL A 127 4.79 9.94 3.15
CA VAL A 127 6.17 10.18 3.57
C VAL A 127 7.08 9.15 2.94
N THR A 128 8.28 9.55 2.55
CA THR A 128 9.35 8.62 2.13
C THR A 128 10.72 9.21 2.48
N ALA A 129 11.70 8.35 2.73
CA ALA A 129 13.08 8.75 2.99
C ALA A 129 13.95 8.53 1.75
N SER A 130 14.93 9.41 1.56
CA SER A 130 16.02 9.21 0.59
C SER A 130 16.85 7.97 0.93
N PHE A 131 17.38 7.29 -0.09
CA PHE A 131 18.19 6.07 0.11
C PHE A 131 19.53 6.32 0.79
N ASP A 132 20.07 7.54 0.70
CA ASP A 132 21.27 7.94 1.46
C ASP A 132 20.94 8.37 2.90
N GLY A 133 19.65 8.39 3.25
CA GLY A 133 19.15 8.67 4.58
C GLY A 133 19.19 10.14 4.96
N LYS A 134 19.56 11.07 4.09
CA LYS A 134 19.79 12.49 4.43
C LYS A 134 18.54 13.37 4.37
N LYS A 135 17.56 12.97 3.58
CA LYS A 135 16.32 13.69 3.32
C LYS A 135 15.09 12.85 3.60
N VAL A 136 14.03 13.50 4.09
CA VAL A 136 12.68 12.95 4.19
C VAL A 136 11.73 13.85 3.41
N TYR A 137 10.87 13.26 2.60
CA TYR A 137 9.90 13.96 1.77
C TYR A 137 8.49 13.71 2.29
N VAL A 138 7.71 14.77 2.48
CA VAL A 138 6.33 14.69 3.00
C VAL A 138 5.38 15.38 2.03
N SER A 139 4.35 14.67 1.57
CA SER A 139 3.27 15.26 0.76
C SER A 139 2.16 15.81 1.65
N ASN A 140 1.86 17.10 1.48
CA ASN A 140 0.87 17.81 2.30
C ASN A 140 -0.46 17.96 1.56
N TRP A 141 -1.43 17.13 1.93
CA TRP A 141 -2.69 16.94 1.19
C TRP A 141 -3.54 18.19 1.06
N ALA A 142 -3.53 19.09 2.03
CA ALA A 142 -4.30 20.33 1.97
C ALA A 142 -3.44 21.56 1.59
N SER A 143 -2.13 21.40 1.45
CA SER A 143 -1.21 22.49 1.10
C SER A 143 -0.64 22.40 -0.32
N ASP A 144 -1.02 21.38 -1.08
CA ASP A 144 -0.63 21.19 -2.49
C ASP A 144 0.89 21.29 -2.72
N ASN A 145 1.67 20.76 -1.77
CA ASN A 145 3.13 20.80 -1.81
C ASN A 145 3.76 19.50 -1.26
N VAL A 146 5.04 19.33 -1.57
CA VAL A 146 5.94 18.42 -0.87
C VAL A 146 6.94 19.23 -0.08
N MET A 147 7.13 18.90 1.20
CA MET A 147 8.23 19.47 2.00
C MET A 147 9.39 18.48 2.07
N VAL A 148 10.61 19.03 1.98
CA VAL A 148 11.87 18.31 2.14
C VAL A 148 12.44 18.64 3.51
N ILE A 149 12.82 17.61 4.25
CA ILE A 149 13.32 17.72 5.62
C ILE A 149 14.71 17.12 5.66
N ASN A 150 15.67 17.84 6.25
CA ASN A 150 16.96 17.28 6.59
C ASN A 150 16.78 16.27 7.74
N SER A 151 17.16 15.02 7.52
CA SER A 151 16.93 13.96 8.49
C SER A 151 17.82 14.08 9.73
N GLU A 152 18.97 14.75 9.65
CA GLU A 152 19.90 14.92 10.78
C GLU A 152 19.49 16.09 11.67
N THR A 153 19.19 17.24 11.06
CA THR A 153 18.85 18.48 11.79
C THR A 153 17.36 18.62 12.08
N PHE A 154 16.51 17.84 11.40
CA PHE A 154 15.05 17.91 11.46
C PHE A 154 14.45 19.25 10.99
N GLU A 155 15.21 20.00 10.19
CA GLU A 155 14.76 21.26 9.60
C GLU A 155 14.14 21.04 8.22
N VAL A 156 13.08 21.80 7.91
CA VAL A 156 12.52 21.86 6.56
C VAL A 156 13.45 22.68 5.68
N THR A 157 14.04 22.05 4.65
CA THR A 157 15.01 22.69 3.74
C THR A 157 14.36 23.23 2.48
N ALA A 158 13.23 22.66 2.06
CA ALA A 158 12.51 23.12 0.87
C ALA A 158 11.01 22.85 0.96
N THR A 159 10.24 23.64 0.22
CA THR A 159 8.81 23.44 -0.05
C THR A 159 8.59 23.51 -1.56
N ILE A 160 8.15 22.40 -2.13
CA ILE A 160 8.03 22.19 -3.58
C ILE A 160 6.53 22.16 -3.92
N PRO A 161 6.00 23.17 -4.66
CA PRO A 161 4.62 23.14 -5.13
C PRO A 161 4.38 21.94 -6.05
N VAL A 162 3.26 21.24 -5.88
CA VAL A 162 2.84 20.12 -6.73
C VAL A 162 1.37 20.29 -7.13
N GLY A 163 0.80 19.27 -7.79
CA GLY A 163 -0.61 19.28 -8.15
C GLY A 163 -1.54 19.15 -6.95
N ALA A 164 -2.83 19.42 -7.19
CA ALA A 164 -3.81 19.48 -6.12
C ALA A 164 -3.99 18.16 -5.36
N VAL A 165 -4.00 18.27 -4.04
CA VAL A 165 -4.33 17.23 -3.08
C VAL A 165 -3.39 16.03 -3.17
N PRO A 166 -2.08 16.22 -2.92
CA PRO A 166 -1.09 15.15 -3.06
C PRO A 166 -1.31 14.05 -2.01
N ARG A 167 -1.01 12.80 -2.40
CA ARG A 167 -1.12 11.62 -1.55
C ARG A 167 0.14 10.77 -1.61
N GLY A 168 0.15 9.70 -2.40
CA GLY A 168 1.28 8.80 -2.49
C GLY A 168 2.50 9.52 -3.00
N ILE A 169 3.64 9.21 -2.39
CA ILE A 169 4.95 9.77 -2.70
C ILE A 169 5.93 8.61 -2.70
N ALA A 170 6.72 8.47 -3.76
CA ALA A 170 7.66 7.37 -3.89
C ALA A 170 8.91 7.82 -4.64
N LEU A 171 10.06 7.37 -4.17
CA LEU A 171 11.36 7.64 -4.76
C LEU A 171 11.67 6.57 -5.81
N VAL A 172 12.09 7.00 -7.01
CA VAL A 172 12.64 6.10 -8.02
C VAL A 172 13.90 5.45 -7.43
N PRO A 173 14.15 4.13 -7.60
CA PRO A 173 15.26 3.42 -6.98
C PRO A 173 16.67 4.00 -7.15
N ASP A 174 16.90 4.84 -8.16
CA ASP A 174 18.17 5.55 -8.35
C ASP A 174 18.34 6.79 -7.44
N GLY A 175 17.25 7.24 -6.80
CA GLY A 175 17.20 8.36 -5.88
C GLY A 175 17.11 9.74 -6.53
N TYR A 176 17.08 9.84 -7.86
CA TYR A 176 17.15 11.14 -8.57
C TYR A 176 15.78 11.75 -8.84
N GLU A 177 14.73 10.94 -8.88
CA GLU A 177 13.37 11.40 -9.10
C GLU A 177 12.39 10.90 -8.04
N LEU A 178 11.45 11.77 -7.69
CA LEU A 178 10.37 11.49 -6.75
C LEU A 178 9.03 11.69 -7.45
N TYR A 179 8.15 10.69 -7.40
CA TYR A 179 6.82 10.77 -7.98
C TYR A 179 5.79 11.08 -6.90
N VAL A 180 4.90 12.03 -7.17
CA VAL A 180 3.83 12.46 -6.25
C VAL A 180 2.48 12.32 -6.92
N ALA A 181 1.63 11.42 -6.41
CA ALA A 181 0.28 11.23 -6.90
C ALA A 181 -0.64 12.36 -6.40
N ASN A 182 -1.01 13.27 -7.30
CA ASN A 182 -1.88 14.40 -7.00
C ASN A 182 -3.34 13.99 -7.17
N PHE A 183 -3.95 13.56 -6.06
CA PHE A 183 -5.22 12.85 -6.05
C PHE A 183 -6.32 13.66 -6.73
N ARG A 184 -6.51 14.94 -6.38
CA ARG A 184 -7.52 15.79 -7.06
C ARG A 184 -6.97 16.53 -8.26
N GLY A 185 -5.65 16.72 -8.35
CA GLY A 185 -4.98 17.26 -9.52
C GLY A 185 -5.08 16.35 -10.75
N LYS A 186 -5.40 15.07 -10.56
CA LYS A 186 -5.48 14.06 -11.62
C LYS A 186 -4.21 14.05 -12.48
N ASN A 187 -3.07 14.09 -11.82
CA ASN A 187 -1.77 13.95 -12.44
C ASN A 187 -0.74 13.44 -11.42
N VAL A 188 0.45 13.12 -11.90
CA VAL A 188 1.60 12.78 -11.06
C VAL A 188 2.69 13.81 -11.32
N SER A 189 3.17 14.47 -10.26
CA SER A 189 4.35 15.34 -10.35
C SER A 189 5.62 14.49 -10.31
N VAL A 190 6.56 14.75 -11.20
CA VAL A 190 7.92 14.22 -11.18
C VAL A 190 8.84 15.32 -10.66
N ILE A 191 9.50 15.06 -9.54
CA ILE A 191 10.39 16.00 -8.85
C ILE A 191 11.82 15.51 -9.00
N ASP A 192 12.71 16.38 -9.44
CA ASP A 192 14.17 16.16 -9.39
C ASP A 192 14.65 16.42 -7.95
N THR A 193 15.24 15.40 -7.32
CA THR A 193 15.62 15.43 -5.90
C THR A 193 16.86 16.27 -5.59
N VAL A 194 17.65 16.59 -6.61
CA VAL A 194 18.84 17.44 -6.54
C VAL A 194 18.44 18.90 -6.70
N LYS A 195 17.60 19.20 -7.69
CA LYS A 195 17.07 20.55 -7.94
C LYS A 195 15.94 20.94 -7.00
N GLU A 196 15.31 19.97 -6.34
CA GLU A 196 14.15 20.14 -5.46
C GLU A 196 13.03 20.92 -6.15
N SER A 197 12.70 20.49 -7.38
CA SER A 197 11.70 21.16 -8.21
C SER A 197 10.98 20.15 -9.11
N VAL A 198 9.74 20.45 -9.48
CA VAL A 198 8.99 19.66 -10.45
C VAL A 198 9.60 19.82 -11.84
N THR A 199 10.01 18.71 -12.45
CA THR A 199 10.61 18.65 -13.80
C THR A 199 9.70 18.01 -14.83
N GLY A 200 8.66 17.30 -14.38
CA GLY A 200 7.72 16.63 -15.27
C GLY A 200 6.33 16.48 -14.65
N ILE A 201 5.33 16.31 -15.52
CA ILE A 201 3.96 16.00 -15.13
C ILE A 201 3.46 14.83 -15.99
N ILE A 202 3.03 13.76 -15.35
CA ILE A 202 2.32 12.66 -16.00
C ILE A 202 0.81 12.90 -15.85
N GLN A 203 0.13 13.13 -16.96
CA GLN A 203 -1.32 13.37 -16.94
C GLN A 203 -2.07 12.07 -16.66
N THR A 204 -3.08 12.14 -15.78
CA THR A 204 -3.97 11.03 -15.49
C THR A 204 -5.42 11.43 -15.74
N THR A 205 -6.31 10.47 -15.96
CA THR A 205 -7.74 10.76 -16.24
C THR A 205 -8.64 10.59 -15.01
N ASP A 206 -8.05 10.16 -13.90
CA ASP A 206 -8.71 9.86 -12.63
C ASP A 206 -7.78 10.19 -11.45
N ASN A 207 -8.19 9.89 -10.21
CA ASN A 207 -7.46 10.16 -8.97
C ASN A 207 -6.30 9.16 -8.73
N PRO A 208 -5.03 9.47 -9.07
CA PRO A 208 -3.90 8.63 -8.72
C PRO A 208 -3.71 8.66 -7.20
N ARG A 209 -3.19 7.57 -6.63
CA ARG A 209 -3.14 7.46 -5.17
C ARG A 209 -1.87 6.90 -4.57
N HIS A 210 -1.57 5.62 -4.75
CA HIS A 210 -0.39 4.96 -4.18
C HIS A 210 0.55 4.57 -5.31
N ILE A 211 1.86 4.67 -5.08
CA ILE A 211 2.89 4.47 -6.08
C ILE A 211 3.88 3.46 -5.52
N VAL A 212 4.23 2.45 -6.30
CA VAL A 212 5.41 1.59 -6.06
C VAL A 212 6.19 1.44 -7.35
N PHE A 213 7.52 1.34 -7.27
CA PHE A 213 8.37 1.13 -8.44
C PHE A 213 8.73 -0.35 -8.58
N SER A 214 8.98 -0.79 -9.81
CA SER A 214 9.75 -2.01 -10.05
C SER A 214 11.13 -1.88 -9.44
N LYS A 215 11.74 -3.01 -9.08
CA LYS A 215 13.06 -3.04 -8.41
C LYS A 215 14.16 -2.37 -9.23
N ASP A 216 14.07 -2.45 -10.56
CA ASP A 216 15.00 -1.80 -11.48
C ASP A 216 14.67 -0.33 -11.75
N GLY A 217 13.61 0.20 -11.15
CA GLY A 217 13.16 1.59 -11.29
C GLY A 217 12.55 1.94 -12.63
N LYS A 218 12.43 1.00 -13.57
CA LYS A 218 11.97 1.30 -14.94
C LYS A 218 10.46 1.43 -15.06
N LYS A 219 9.71 0.88 -14.12
CA LYS A 219 8.25 0.94 -14.10
C LYS A 219 7.74 1.52 -12.78
N ALA A 220 6.75 2.40 -12.87
CA ALA A 220 5.92 2.79 -11.73
C ALA A 220 4.55 2.12 -11.86
N PHE A 221 4.04 1.62 -10.74
CA PHE A 221 2.70 1.07 -10.60
C PHE A 221 1.88 2.00 -9.72
N ILE A 222 0.83 2.58 -10.28
CA ILE A 222 0.04 3.61 -9.60
C ILE A 222 -1.41 3.17 -9.49
N THR A 223 -1.98 3.18 -8.29
CA THR A 223 -3.42 2.93 -8.10
C THR A 223 -4.24 4.15 -8.50
N HIS A 224 -5.30 3.94 -9.28
CA HIS A 224 -6.27 4.95 -9.69
C HIS A 224 -7.61 4.67 -9.04
N TRP A 225 -7.94 5.52 -8.07
CA TRP A 225 -9.00 5.24 -7.10
C TRP A 225 -10.38 5.18 -7.74
N GLY A 226 -10.81 6.21 -8.48
CA GLY A 226 -12.14 6.25 -9.09
C GLY A 226 -12.30 5.29 -10.26
N ALA A 227 -11.22 5.02 -11.00
CA ALA A 227 -11.22 4.16 -12.17
C ALA A 227 -11.21 2.67 -11.81
N GLY A 228 -10.76 2.29 -10.61
CA GLY A 228 -10.59 0.88 -10.25
C GLY A 228 -9.48 0.22 -11.07
N GLU A 229 -8.34 0.90 -11.19
CA GLU A 229 -7.23 0.48 -12.05
C GLU A 229 -5.87 0.59 -11.34
N VAL A 230 -4.89 -0.18 -11.82
CA VAL A 230 -3.46 0.08 -11.61
C VAL A 230 -2.84 0.45 -12.95
N TRP A 231 -2.25 1.63 -13.04
CA TRP A 231 -1.52 2.05 -14.23
C TRP A 231 -0.06 1.60 -14.13
N VAL A 232 0.48 1.13 -15.24
CA VAL A 232 1.90 0.83 -15.42
C VAL A 232 2.49 1.96 -16.24
N ILE A 233 3.48 2.65 -15.69
CA ILE A 233 4.13 3.79 -16.32
C ILE A 233 5.60 3.47 -16.52
N ASP A 234 6.14 3.81 -17.68
CA ASP A 234 7.56 3.82 -17.94
C ASP A 234 8.19 5.01 -17.22
N SER A 235 9.03 4.74 -16.23
CA SER A 235 9.60 5.77 -15.35
C SER A 235 10.68 6.60 -16.02
N THR A 236 11.25 6.14 -17.15
CA THR A 236 12.28 6.89 -17.89
C THR A 236 11.66 7.86 -18.89
N THR A 237 10.54 7.49 -19.50
CA THR A 237 9.87 8.27 -20.55
C THR A 237 8.59 8.94 -20.09
N HIS A 238 8.13 8.64 -18.87
CA HIS A 238 6.91 9.17 -18.26
C HIS A 238 5.62 8.79 -19.01
N ARG A 239 5.67 7.69 -19.78
CA ARG A 239 4.56 7.22 -20.62
C ARG A 239 3.76 6.12 -19.94
N VAL A 240 2.44 6.18 -20.09
CA VAL A 240 1.57 5.08 -19.65
C VAL A 240 1.74 3.89 -20.60
N LEU A 241 2.17 2.76 -20.06
CA LEU A 241 2.36 1.51 -20.78
C LEU A 241 1.10 0.64 -20.76
N ASN A 242 0.40 0.60 -19.62
CA ASN A 242 -0.76 -0.26 -19.44
C ASN A 242 -1.70 0.28 -18.35
N LYS A 243 -2.97 -0.13 -18.39
CA LYS A 243 -4.00 0.16 -17.39
C LYS A 243 -4.72 -1.14 -17.05
N ILE A 244 -4.47 -1.65 -15.85
CA ILE A 244 -4.93 -2.97 -15.42
C ILE A 244 -6.16 -2.78 -14.53
N LYS A 245 -7.30 -3.33 -14.96
CA LYS A 245 -8.54 -3.28 -14.16
C LYS A 245 -8.40 -4.15 -12.92
N VAL A 246 -8.75 -3.59 -11.76
CA VAL A 246 -8.81 -4.27 -10.45
C VAL A 246 -10.19 -4.04 -9.83
N GLY A 247 -10.33 -4.27 -8.52
CA GLY A 247 -11.55 -3.92 -7.79
C GLY A 247 -11.75 -2.40 -7.61
N GLU A 248 -12.87 -2.03 -7.02
CA GLU A 248 -13.26 -0.64 -6.83
C GLU A 248 -12.44 0.07 -5.75
N HIS A 249 -12.11 1.34 -6.00
CA HIS A 249 -11.43 2.22 -5.06
C HIS A 249 -10.10 1.65 -4.53
N PRO A 250 -9.17 1.20 -5.41
CA PRO A 250 -7.89 0.67 -4.99
C PRO A 250 -7.12 1.71 -4.18
N LYS A 251 -6.49 1.26 -3.09
CA LYS A 251 -5.72 2.12 -2.18
C LYS A 251 -4.24 1.85 -2.33
N THR A 252 -3.71 0.96 -1.50
CA THR A 252 -2.32 0.56 -1.47
C THR A 252 -2.11 -0.53 -2.51
N VAL A 253 -0.95 -0.46 -3.15
CA VAL A 253 -0.37 -1.50 -3.98
C VAL A 253 1.01 -1.80 -3.41
N ASP A 254 1.39 -3.07 -3.35
CA ASP A 254 2.73 -3.49 -2.96
C ASP A 254 3.28 -4.50 -3.96
N LEU A 255 4.59 -4.47 -4.18
CA LEU A 255 5.30 -5.36 -5.10
C LEU A 255 5.96 -6.48 -4.29
N SER A 256 5.82 -7.72 -4.74
CA SER A 256 6.57 -8.82 -4.14
C SER A 256 8.08 -8.51 -4.15
N SER A 257 8.83 -9.06 -3.18
CA SER A 257 10.23 -9.43 -3.44
C SER A 257 10.24 -10.34 -4.69
N ASP A 258 11.29 -10.78 -5.36
CA ASP A 258 11.13 -11.35 -6.74
C ASP A 258 10.56 -10.41 -7.85
N GLY A 259 9.68 -9.45 -7.55
CA GLY A 259 9.18 -8.43 -8.48
C GLY A 259 8.12 -8.91 -9.49
N LYS A 260 7.59 -10.12 -9.35
CA LYS A 260 6.68 -10.72 -10.33
C LYS A 260 5.21 -10.43 -10.07
N ARG A 261 4.85 -10.00 -8.86
CA ARG A 261 3.45 -9.81 -8.46
C ARG A 261 3.20 -8.50 -7.76
N LEU A 262 2.09 -7.87 -8.09
CA LEU A 262 1.54 -6.75 -7.32
C LEU A 262 0.31 -7.21 -6.56
N PHE A 263 0.20 -6.79 -5.31
CA PHE A 263 -0.97 -6.99 -4.46
C PHE A 263 -1.66 -5.65 -4.27
N VAL A 264 -2.97 -5.59 -4.43
CA VAL A 264 -3.74 -4.34 -4.42
C VAL A 264 -4.91 -4.44 -3.47
N ALA A 265 -5.02 -3.53 -2.49
CA ALA A 265 -6.17 -3.46 -1.59
C ALA A 265 -7.30 -2.66 -2.26
N ASN A 266 -8.37 -3.37 -2.63
CA ASN A 266 -9.57 -2.79 -3.24
C ASN A 266 -10.55 -2.38 -2.16
N TYR A 267 -10.46 -1.13 -1.71
CA TYR A 267 -11.18 -0.69 -0.51
C TYR A 267 -12.69 -0.79 -0.61
N LYS A 268 -13.30 -0.53 -1.77
CA LYS A 268 -14.76 -0.58 -1.86
C LYS A 268 -15.28 -1.99 -2.17
N SER A 269 -14.45 -2.81 -2.82
CA SER A 269 -14.79 -4.20 -3.16
C SER A 269 -14.40 -5.22 -2.09
N ASP A 270 -13.96 -4.79 -0.90
CA ASP A 270 -13.64 -5.67 0.24
C ASP A 270 -12.69 -6.84 -0.12
N SER A 271 -11.78 -6.61 -1.07
CA SER A 271 -10.95 -7.64 -1.71
C SER A 271 -9.51 -7.21 -1.96
N ILE A 272 -8.65 -8.19 -2.26
CA ILE A 272 -7.30 -8.01 -2.79
C ILE A 272 -7.29 -8.44 -4.25
N SER A 273 -6.64 -7.69 -5.14
CA SER A 273 -6.26 -8.20 -6.47
C SER A 273 -4.78 -8.54 -6.49
N VAL A 274 -4.43 -9.67 -7.07
CA VAL A 274 -3.03 -10.04 -7.39
C VAL A 274 -2.82 -9.94 -8.89
N ILE A 275 -1.82 -9.17 -9.30
CA ILE A 275 -1.48 -8.91 -10.70
C ILE A 275 -0.16 -9.61 -11.02
N ASP A 276 -0.12 -10.33 -12.14
CA ASP A 276 1.12 -10.79 -12.76
C ASP A 276 1.76 -9.62 -13.53
N VAL A 277 2.95 -9.20 -13.10
CA VAL A 277 3.64 -8.00 -13.59
C VAL A 277 4.07 -8.16 -15.06
N ASP A 278 4.48 -9.36 -15.47
CA ASP A 278 4.94 -9.62 -16.83
C ASP A 278 3.76 -9.69 -17.79
N LYS A 279 2.65 -10.30 -17.37
CA LYS A 279 1.42 -10.43 -18.17
C LYS A 279 0.53 -9.20 -18.11
N ASN A 280 0.80 -8.24 -17.22
CA ASN A 280 -0.03 -7.06 -16.97
C ASN A 280 -1.52 -7.39 -16.77
N ARG A 281 -1.82 -8.43 -15.99
CA ARG A 281 -3.22 -8.84 -15.74
C ARG A 281 -3.42 -9.36 -14.34
N VAL A 282 -4.63 -9.15 -13.81
CA VAL A 282 -5.07 -9.78 -12.57
C VAL A 282 -5.10 -11.31 -12.77
N ILE A 283 -4.47 -12.03 -11.86
CA ILE A 283 -4.44 -13.50 -11.80
C ILE A 283 -5.24 -14.06 -10.63
N LEU A 284 -5.56 -13.24 -9.63
CA LEU A 284 -6.43 -13.60 -8.51
C LEU A 284 -7.17 -12.36 -8.00
N THR A 285 -8.46 -12.50 -7.67
CA THR A 285 -9.19 -11.55 -6.83
C THR A 285 -9.75 -12.30 -5.63
N TYR A 286 -9.40 -11.85 -4.43
CA TYR A 286 -9.67 -12.56 -3.19
C TYR A 286 -10.50 -11.69 -2.23
N PRO A 287 -11.74 -12.05 -1.88
CA PRO A 287 -12.50 -11.38 -0.81
C PRO A 287 -11.77 -11.54 0.53
N VAL A 288 -11.44 -10.44 1.21
CA VAL A 288 -10.59 -10.50 2.41
C VAL A 288 -11.32 -10.03 3.67
N LEU A 289 -11.69 -8.76 3.71
CA LEU A 289 -12.22 -8.07 4.87
C LEU A 289 -12.89 -6.78 4.41
N LYS A 290 -13.70 -6.18 5.28
CA LYS A 290 -14.37 -4.92 4.96
C LYS A 290 -13.36 -3.77 4.89
N ASN A 291 -13.33 -3.09 3.75
CA ASN A 291 -12.58 -1.87 3.53
C ASN A 291 -11.05 -2.02 3.76
N PRO A 292 -10.37 -2.91 3.03
CA PRO A 292 -8.92 -3.08 3.14
C PRO A 292 -8.22 -1.77 2.76
N SER A 293 -7.29 -1.30 3.59
CA SER A 293 -6.67 0.01 3.42
C SER A 293 -5.21 -0.08 2.98
N GLY A 294 -4.35 -0.57 3.87
CA GLY A 294 -2.93 -0.79 3.65
C GLY A 294 -2.65 -2.28 3.49
N LEU A 295 -1.58 -2.60 2.78
CA LEU A 295 -1.10 -3.96 2.66
C LEU A 295 0.43 -3.98 2.58
N ALA A 296 1.03 -5.08 3.00
CA ALA A 296 2.45 -5.35 2.84
C ALA A 296 2.69 -6.84 2.55
N VAL A 297 3.59 -7.16 1.62
CA VAL A 297 3.99 -8.52 1.26
C VAL A 297 5.29 -8.88 1.98
N SER A 298 5.37 -10.07 2.57
CA SER A 298 6.57 -10.51 3.27
C SER A 298 7.77 -10.67 2.33
N PRO A 299 9.02 -10.40 2.77
CA PRO A 299 10.20 -10.50 1.92
C PRO A 299 10.43 -11.91 1.37
N ASP A 300 9.97 -12.95 2.07
CA ASP A 300 10.03 -14.34 1.62
C ASP A 300 8.93 -14.71 0.62
N GLY A 301 8.01 -13.80 0.30
CA GLY A 301 6.91 -13.99 -0.63
C GLY A 301 5.80 -14.93 -0.13
N LYS A 302 5.82 -15.32 1.15
CA LYS A 302 4.89 -16.33 1.69
C LYS A 302 3.63 -15.75 2.32
N ARG A 303 3.61 -14.45 2.64
CA ARG A 303 2.49 -13.82 3.34
C ARG A 303 2.17 -12.44 2.80
N VAL A 304 0.90 -12.06 2.95
CA VAL A 304 0.44 -10.68 2.82
C VAL A 304 -0.31 -10.27 4.08
N TYR A 305 -0.05 -9.07 4.55
CA TYR A 305 -0.67 -8.47 5.72
C TYR A 305 -1.56 -7.32 5.26
N VAL A 306 -2.82 -7.28 5.70
CA VAL A 306 -3.79 -6.29 5.22
C VAL A 306 -4.50 -5.61 6.38
N THR A 307 -4.48 -4.28 6.42
CA THR A 307 -5.20 -3.51 7.44
C THR A 307 -6.68 -3.37 7.09
N GLY A 308 -7.55 -3.65 8.05
CA GLY A 308 -8.99 -3.48 7.92
C GLY A 308 -9.50 -2.21 8.57
N TRP A 309 -9.80 -1.19 7.75
CA TRP A 309 -10.15 0.15 8.23
C TRP A 309 -11.27 0.12 9.26
N TYR A 310 -12.39 -0.55 9.01
CA TYR A 310 -13.49 -0.64 9.99
C TYR A 310 -13.45 -1.91 10.84
N SER A 311 -12.47 -2.79 10.63
CA SER A 311 -12.36 -4.04 11.36
C SER A 311 -11.32 -3.99 12.48
N ASN A 312 -10.57 -2.88 12.60
CA ASN A 312 -9.57 -2.63 13.65
C ASN A 312 -8.58 -3.81 13.85
N ASN A 313 -8.19 -4.44 12.74
CA ASN A 313 -7.25 -5.56 12.74
C ASN A 313 -6.36 -5.55 11.50
N VAL A 314 -5.26 -6.30 11.59
CA VAL A 314 -4.50 -6.78 10.44
C VAL A 314 -4.93 -8.22 10.16
N THR A 315 -5.41 -8.48 8.95
CA THR A 315 -5.61 -9.85 8.46
C THR A 315 -4.32 -10.35 7.82
N VAL A 316 -3.82 -11.48 8.31
CA VAL A 316 -2.63 -12.17 7.82
C VAL A 316 -3.09 -13.27 6.88
N LEU A 317 -2.58 -13.28 5.65
CA LEU A 317 -2.84 -14.35 4.68
C LEU A 317 -1.55 -15.05 4.29
N ASN A 318 -1.60 -16.37 4.14
CA ASN A 318 -0.58 -17.12 3.42
C ASN A 318 -0.81 -16.96 1.91
N ILE A 319 0.29 -16.95 1.16
CA ILE A 319 0.31 -17.04 -0.29
C ILE A 319 0.56 -18.50 -0.65
N LEU A 320 -0.43 -19.13 -1.28
CA LEU A 320 -0.39 -20.55 -1.63
C LEU A 320 -0.02 -20.69 -3.11
N GLU A 321 1.14 -21.31 -3.35
CA GLU A 321 1.67 -21.60 -4.67
C GLU A 321 2.05 -23.07 -4.71
N ASN A 322 1.35 -23.84 -5.54
CA ASN A 322 1.80 -25.14 -5.99
C ASN A 322 1.57 -25.18 -7.49
#